data_AF-A0A0J7KX75-F1
#
_entry.id   AF-A0A0J7KX75-F1
#
_cell.length_a   1.000
_cell.length_b   1.000
_cell.length_c   1.000
_cell.angle_alpha   90.00
_cell.angle_beta   90.00
_cell.angle_gamma   90.00
#
_symmetry.space_group_name_H-M   'P 1'
#
loop_
_entity.id
_entity.type
_entity.pdbx_description
1 polymer ?
#
loop_
_entity_poly.entity_id
_entity_poly.type
_entity_poly.pdbx_seq_one_letter_code
_entity_poly.pdbx_strand_id
1 'polypeptide(L)'
;MKCLYIGIVLLTYNYMMIPGQDLAFPVDEETSHVSGGNSTAITERIPVSIPDSCPKNMLLYPGDSARDVWVCDCRPRFLYFPLNDSCHEAYRQGPCPPWNYVVLPENEAVPRCVQNPCLEDGVVPYNDTCYPLKTTGGPCAPDGVIAVNETTFQLECVPMDVATFAIIEVPSRRTCPPGSRRSTLGVCKKVQARNS
;
A
#
# COMPACT_ATOMS: atom_id res chain seq x y z
N MET A 1 -8.83 -49.69 -42.65
CA MET A 1 -9.94 -48.71 -42.49
C MET A 1 -10.56 -48.68 -41.09
N LYS A 2 -9.91 -49.22 -40.03
CA LYS A 2 -10.43 -49.19 -38.64
C LYS A 2 -9.76 -48.13 -37.77
N CYS A 3 -8.48 -47.83 -37.98
CA CYS A 3 -7.76 -46.81 -37.19
C CYS A 3 -8.20 -45.37 -37.50
N LEU A 4 -8.59 -45.09 -38.74
CA LEU A 4 -9.10 -43.77 -39.16
C LEU A 4 -10.46 -43.46 -38.50
N TYR A 5 -11.31 -44.48 -38.31
CA TYR A 5 -12.60 -44.34 -37.65
C TYR A 5 -12.44 -44.04 -36.15
N ILE A 6 -11.47 -44.67 -35.49
CA ILE A 6 -11.18 -44.44 -34.06
C ILE A 6 -10.67 -43.01 -33.84
N GLY A 7 -9.81 -42.50 -34.74
CA GLY A 7 -9.32 -41.12 -34.68
C GLY A 7 -10.44 -40.07 -34.84
N ILE A 8 -11.39 -40.30 -35.76
CA ILE A 8 -12.53 -39.41 -35.97
C ILE A 8 -13.48 -39.43 -34.77
N VAL A 9 -13.74 -40.60 -34.18
CA VAL A 9 -14.61 -40.75 -33.00
C VAL A 9 -13.99 -40.07 -31.76
N LEU A 10 -12.67 -40.12 -31.59
CA LEU A 10 -12.00 -39.43 -30.49
C LEU A 10 -12.03 -37.90 -30.66
N LEU A 11 -11.90 -37.39 -31.88
CA LEU A 11 -11.98 -35.95 -32.16
C LEU A 11 -13.40 -35.40 -31.95
N THR A 12 -14.44 -36.14 -32.35
CA THR A 12 -15.84 -35.70 -32.13
C THR A 12 -16.25 -35.80 -30.65
N TYR A 13 -15.74 -36.78 -29.91
CA TYR A 13 -15.98 -36.88 -28.45
C TYR A 13 -15.32 -35.72 -27.69
N ASN A 14 -14.12 -35.29 -28.08
CA ASN A 14 -13.48 -34.11 -27.48
C ASN A 14 -14.19 -32.80 -27.85
N TYR A 15 -14.76 -32.68 -29.05
CA TYR A 15 -15.50 -31.48 -29.46
C TYR A 15 -16.86 -31.34 -28.77
N MET A 16 -17.48 -32.46 -28.38
CA MET A 16 -18.77 -32.50 -27.68
C MET A 16 -18.67 -32.36 -26.15
N MET A 17 -17.46 -32.42 -25.59
CA MET A 17 -17.20 -32.37 -24.14
C MET A 17 -16.59 -31.03 -23.67
N ILE A 18 -16.75 -29.96 -24.46
CA ILE A 18 -16.49 -28.59 -24.00
C ILE A 18 -17.83 -28.05 -23.48
N PRO A 19 -18.09 -28.03 -22.16
CA PRO A 19 -19.23 -27.29 -21.65
C PRO A 19 -18.94 -25.81 -21.91
N GLY A 20 -19.67 -25.22 -22.86
CA GLY A 20 -19.75 -23.78 -22.97
C GLY A 20 -20.25 -23.26 -21.63
N GLN A 21 -19.40 -22.56 -20.88
CA GLN A 21 -19.86 -21.84 -19.71
C GLN A 21 -20.74 -20.70 -20.23
N ASP A 22 -22.06 -20.81 -20.01
CA ASP A 22 -22.96 -19.68 -20.15
C ASP A 22 -22.48 -18.61 -19.16
N LEU A 23 -21.87 -17.54 -19.70
CA LEU A 23 -21.63 -16.32 -18.97
C LEU A 23 -22.98 -15.61 -18.80
N ALA A 24 -23.77 -16.06 -17.83
CA ALA A 24 -24.88 -15.30 -17.32
C ALA A 24 -24.31 -14.15 -16.48
N PHE A 25 -24.33 -12.94 -17.05
CA PHE A 25 -24.01 -11.72 -16.30
C PHE A 25 -25.08 -11.53 -15.21
N PRO A 26 -24.70 -11.35 -13.93
CA PRO A 26 -25.66 -10.94 -12.92
C PRO A 26 -26.16 -9.54 -13.27
N VAL A 27 -27.49 -9.38 -13.25
CA VAL A 27 -28.15 -8.09 -13.32
C VAL A 27 -27.66 -7.27 -12.13
N ASP A 28 -27.10 -6.09 -12.40
CA ASP A 28 -26.65 -5.14 -11.38
C ASP A 28 -27.83 -4.77 -10.47
N GLU A 29 -27.98 -5.47 -9.34
CA GLU A 29 -28.87 -5.05 -8.28
C GLU A 29 -28.07 -4.14 -7.34
N GLU A 30 -28.30 -2.83 -7.53
CA GLU A 30 -27.74 -1.77 -6.72
C GLU A 30 -27.93 -2.05 -5.23
N THR A 31 -26.83 -2.17 -4.49
CA THR A 31 -26.84 -1.82 -3.06
C THR A 31 -25.71 -0.84 -2.78
N SER A 32 -26.13 0.41 -2.71
CA SER A 32 -25.34 1.61 -2.51
C SER A 32 -25.14 1.86 -1.02
N HIS A 33 -23.91 1.72 -0.51
CA HIS A 33 -23.56 2.27 0.79
C HIS A 33 -22.20 2.98 0.79
N VAL A 34 -22.12 4.09 0.04
CA VAL A 34 -21.50 5.32 0.53
C VAL A 34 -22.35 6.49 0.02
N SER A 35 -23.22 7.03 0.87
CA SER A 35 -23.94 8.26 0.56
C SER A 35 -22.98 9.44 0.49
N GLY A 36 -22.83 9.99 -0.71
CA GLY A 36 -22.15 11.24 -0.98
C GLY A 36 -22.43 11.65 -2.42
N GLY A 37 -23.52 12.40 -2.63
CA GLY A 37 -23.95 12.83 -3.95
C GLY A 37 -22.91 13.73 -4.63
N ASN A 38 -22.24 13.17 -5.63
CA ASN A 38 -22.06 13.73 -6.98
C ASN A 38 -21.28 12.69 -7.78
N SER A 39 -21.84 12.28 -8.93
CA SER A 39 -21.26 11.33 -9.87
C SER A 39 -19.92 11.85 -10.41
N THR A 40 -18.87 11.59 -9.66
CA THR A 40 -17.52 11.49 -10.19
C THR A 40 -17.21 10.00 -10.17
N ALA A 41 -16.90 9.43 -11.34
CA ALA A 41 -16.39 8.08 -11.40
C ALA A 41 -15.18 8.00 -10.46
N ILE A 42 -15.28 7.19 -9.41
CA ILE A 42 -14.18 6.98 -8.46
C ILE A 42 -13.12 6.18 -9.22
N THR A 43 -12.26 6.87 -9.97
CA THR A 43 -11.17 6.26 -10.74
C THR A 43 -9.92 5.97 -9.90
N GLU A 44 -9.86 6.44 -8.66
CA GLU A 44 -8.73 6.18 -7.76
C GLU A 44 -9.24 5.60 -6.44
N ARG A 45 -9.13 4.27 -6.32
CA ARG A 45 -9.30 3.59 -5.04
C ARG A 45 -7.99 3.74 -4.26
N ILE A 46 -7.95 4.74 -3.39
CA ILE A 46 -6.83 5.01 -2.48
C ILE A 46 -6.69 3.80 -1.52
N PRO A 47 -5.48 3.32 -1.22
CA PRO A 47 -5.28 2.24 -0.25
C PRO A 47 -5.80 2.66 1.13
N VAL A 48 -6.55 1.76 1.77
CA VAL A 48 -7.27 2.07 3.02
C VAL A 48 -6.66 1.32 4.20
N SER A 49 -6.41 2.04 5.28
CA SER A 49 -6.09 1.44 6.58
C SER A 49 -7.39 1.17 7.35
N ILE A 50 -7.90 -0.06 7.29
CA ILE A 50 -9.02 -0.51 8.11
C ILE A 50 -8.46 -1.33 9.29
N PRO A 51 -8.75 -0.95 10.56
CA PRO A 51 -8.33 -1.72 11.73
C PRO A 51 -8.75 -3.19 11.60
N ASP A 52 -7.84 -4.10 11.99
CA ASP A 52 -8.05 -5.56 12.02
C ASP A 52 -8.35 -6.23 10.67
N SER A 53 -8.32 -5.48 9.55
CA SER A 53 -8.58 -6.03 8.22
C SER A 53 -7.34 -6.57 7.52
N CYS A 54 -6.15 -6.05 7.86
CA CYS A 54 -4.88 -6.53 7.34
C CYS A 54 -3.85 -6.73 8.45
N PRO A 55 -2.85 -7.60 8.24
CA PRO A 55 -1.72 -7.74 9.15
C PRO A 55 -0.97 -6.42 9.40
N LYS A 56 -0.11 -6.44 10.41
CA LYS A 56 0.73 -5.28 10.75
C LYS A 56 1.55 -4.84 9.54
N ASN A 57 1.66 -3.52 9.36
CA ASN A 57 2.39 -2.87 8.27
C ASN A 57 1.84 -3.12 6.85
N MET A 58 0.61 -3.62 6.74
CA MET A 58 -0.11 -3.75 5.46
C MET A 58 -1.28 -2.76 5.38
N LEU A 59 -1.79 -2.55 4.17
CA LEU A 59 -3.02 -1.81 3.83
C LEU A 59 -3.87 -2.64 2.87
N LEU A 60 -5.15 -2.32 2.78
CA LEU A 60 -6.02 -2.86 1.74
C LEU A 60 -5.78 -2.12 0.43
N TYR A 61 -5.39 -2.87 -0.60
CA TYR A 61 -5.29 -2.42 -1.97
C TYR A 61 -6.42 -3.02 -2.81
N PRO A 62 -6.94 -2.28 -3.79
CA PRO A 62 -7.88 -2.83 -4.75
C PRO A 62 -7.19 -3.91 -5.59
N GLY A 63 -7.82 -5.08 -5.71
CA GLY A 63 -7.32 -6.19 -6.52
C GLY A 63 -7.56 -6.00 -8.02
N ASP A 64 -6.79 -6.72 -8.83
CA ASP A 64 -6.76 -6.57 -10.29
C ASP A 64 -7.96 -7.19 -11.02
N SER A 65 -8.64 -8.17 -10.42
CA SER A 65 -9.55 -9.08 -11.14
C SER A 65 -11.04 -8.87 -10.92
N ALA A 66 -11.46 -7.97 -10.03
CA ALA A 66 -12.84 -7.49 -9.94
C ALA A 66 -12.90 -6.20 -9.12
N ARG A 67 -13.95 -5.40 -9.32
CA ARG A 67 -14.14 -4.14 -8.60
C ARG A 67 -14.24 -4.30 -7.07
N ASP A 68 -14.45 -5.51 -6.58
CA ASP A 68 -14.75 -5.82 -5.17
C ASP A 68 -13.71 -6.73 -4.49
N VAL A 69 -12.64 -7.13 -5.18
CA VAL A 69 -11.55 -7.89 -4.55
C VAL A 69 -10.61 -6.88 -3.89
N TRP A 70 -10.35 -7.07 -2.61
CA TRP A 70 -9.36 -6.31 -1.85
C TRP A 70 -8.26 -7.25 -1.37
N VAL A 71 -7.01 -6.83 -1.50
CA VAL A 71 -5.84 -7.61 -1.13
C VAL A 71 -5.03 -6.82 -0.11
N CYS A 72 -4.51 -7.49 0.92
CA CYS A 72 -3.55 -6.88 1.82
C CYS A 72 -2.17 -6.85 1.17
N ASP A 73 -1.55 -5.68 1.10
CA ASP A 73 -0.18 -5.51 0.63
C ASP A 73 0.58 -4.54 1.55
N CYS A 74 1.90 -4.56 1.48
CA CYS A 74 2.77 -3.74 2.30
C CYS A 74 2.47 -2.24 2.12
N ARG A 75 2.55 -1.50 3.23
CA ARG A 75 2.54 -0.04 3.22
C ARG A 75 3.67 0.51 2.33
N PRO A 76 3.53 1.73 1.79
CA PRO A 76 4.62 2.36 1.04
C PRO A 76 5.93 2.33 1.83
N ARG A 77 7.05 1.99 1.16
CA ARG A 77 8.41 1.84 1.74
C ARG A 77 8.62 0.61 2.63
N PHE A 78 7.63 -0.29 2.72
CA PHE A 78 7.78 -1.60 3.39
C PHE A 78 7.97 -2.71 2.37
N LEU A 79 8.83 -3.67 2.70
CA LEU A 79 9.22 -4.80 1.87
C LEU A 79 8.61 -6.10 2.41
N TYR A 80 8.06 -6.89 1.50
CA TYR A 80 7.37 -8.14 1.81
C TYR A 80 8.35 -9.32 1.98
N PHE A 81 8.26 -10.02 3.11
CA PHE A 81 8.99 -11.25 3.37
C PHE A 81 8.04 -12.45 3.27
N PRO A 82 8.18 -13.29 2.22
CA PRO A 82 7.24 -14.40 1.98
C PRO A 82 7.34 -15.53 3.00
N LEU A 83 8.49 -15.69 3.68
CA LEU A 83 8.70 -16.78 4.64
C LEU A 83 7.84 -16.65 5.90
N ASN A 84 7.46 -15.43 6.26
CA ASN A 84 6.74 -15.12 7.50
C ASN A 84 5.51 -14.24 7.24
N ASP A 85 5.13 -14.05 5.98
CA ASP A 85 3.98 -13.24 5.53
C ASP A 85 3.93 -11.87 6.21
N SER A 86 5.04 -11.12 6.14
CA SER A 86 5.16 -9.87 6.89
C SER A 86 5.86 -8.76 6.11
N CYS A 87 5.55 -7.52 6.48
CA CYS A 87 6.08 -6.32 5.85
C CYS A 87 7.01 -5.57 6.81
N HIS A 88 8.21 -5.24 6.32
CA HIS A 88 9.25 -4.58 7.09
C HIS A 88 9.75 -3.33 6.38
N GLU A 89 9.91 -2.24 7.12
CA GLU A 89 10.38 -0.98 6.55
C GLU A 89 11.80 -1.15 5.99
N ALA A 90 12.03 -0.64 4.78
CA ALA A 90 13.35 -0.64 4.16
C ALA A 90 14.36 0.15 5.02
N TYR A 91 15.61 -0.32 5.03
CA TYR A 91 16.70 0.22 5.86
C TYR A 91 16.44 0.21 7.37
N ARG A 92 15.48 -0.61 7.83
CA ARG A 92 15.33 -0.98 9.24
C ARG A 92 15.75 -2.42 9.46
N GLN A 93 16.05 -2.76 10.71
CA GLN A 93 16.47 -4.11 11.09
C GLN A 93 15.47 -5.18 10.64
N GLY A 94 14.17 -4.97 10.85
CA GLY A 94 13.13 -5.90 10.41
C GLY A 94 13.37 -7.33 10.96
N PRO A 95 13.32 -8.38 10.12
CA PRO A 95 13.59 -9.76 10.52
C PRO A 95 15.10 -10.10 10.44
N CYS A 96 15.95 -9.14 10.09
CA CYS A 96 17.37 -9.37 9.90
C CYS A 96 18.09 -9.51 11.25
N PRO A 97 19.27 -10.18 11.26
CA PRO A 97 20.13 -10.24 12.43
C PRO A 97 20.52 -8.84 12.94
N PRO A 98 21.00 -8.71 14.19
CA PRO A 98 21.54 -7.45 14.69
C PRO A 98 22.56 -6.84 13.72
N TRP A 99 22.57 -5.51 13.64
CA TRP A 99 23.46 -4.73 12.76
C TRP A 99 23.23 -4.91 11.26
N ASN A 100 22.14 -5.57 10.86
CA ASN A 100 21.72 -5.69 9.47
C ASN A 100 20.41 -4.93 9.28
N TYR A 101 20.14 -4.54 8.04
CA TYR A 101 18.84 -3.99 7.65
C TYR A 101 18.28 -4.69 6.41
N VAL A 102 17.00 -4.45 6.16
CA VAL A 102 16.29 -4.91 4.96
C VAL A 102 16.60 -3.98 3.79
N VAL A 103 16.98 -4.54 2.64
CA VAL A 103 17.04 -3.81 1.36
C VAL A 103 16.38 -4.60 0.24
N LEU A 104 15.88 -3.87 -0.76
CA LEU A 104 15.54 -4.43 -2.07
C LEU A 104 16.58 -3.95 -3.08
N PRO A 105 17.46 -4.83 -3.57
CA PRO A 105 18.42 -4.48 -4.59
C PRO A 105 17.71 -4.06 -5.88
N GLU A 106 18.34 -3.17 -6.64
CA GLU A 106 17.80 -2.75 -7.93
C GLU A 106 17.60 -3.96 -8.85
N ASN A 107 16.44 -4.03 -9.49
CA ASN A 107 16.03 -5.11 -10.40
C ASN A 107 15.82 -6.48 -9.73
N GLU A 108 15.81 -6.56 -8.40
CA GLU A 108 15.39 -7.75 -7.66
C GLU A 108 13.94 -7.57 -7.15
N ALA A 109 13.19 -8.67 -7.06
CA ALA A 109 11.84 -8.69 -6.50
C ALA A 109 11.80 -9.24 -5.06
N VAL A 110 12.93 -9.72 -4.55
CA VAL A 110 13.04 -10.38 -3.25
C VAL A 110 13.93 -9.54 -2.35
N PRO A 111 13.45 -9.08 -1.18
CA PRO A 111 14.28 -8.34 -0.25
C PRO A 111 15.33 -9.24 0.41
N ARG A 112 16.44 -8.65 0.79
CA ARG A 112 17.55 -9.34 1.48
C ARG A 112 18.03 -8.56 2.69
N CYS A 113 18.60 -9.30 3.63
CA CYS A 113 19.32 -8.73 4.76
C CYS A 113 20.76 -8.44 4.36
N VAL A 114 21.21 -7.21 4.57
CA VAL A 114 22.61 -6.83 4.40
C VAL A 114 23.11 -6.13 5.65
N GLN A 115 24.41 -6.21 5.88
CA GLN A 115 25.04 -5.52 6.99
C GLN A 115 24.88 -4.01 6.82
N ASN A 116 24.44 -3.34 7.87
CA ASN A 116 24.40 -1.88 7.92
C ASN A 116 25.81 -1.33 8.17
N PRO A 117 26.41 -0.57 7.24
CA PRO A 117 27.75 -0.01 7.43
C PRO A 117 27.85 0.93 8.63
N CYS A 118 26.73 1.54 9.03
CA CYS A 118 26.65 2.45 10.17
C CYS A 118 26.49 1.74 11.51
N LEU A 119 26.24 0.43 11.50
CA LEU A 119 26.05 -0.38 12.70
C LEU A 119 25.03 0.22 13.68
N GLU A 120 23.97 0.88 13.20
CA GLU A 120 22.91 1.42 14.06
C GLU A 120 21.57 1.41 13.31
N ASP A 121 20.52 0.84 13.91
CA ASP A 121 19.21 0.73 13.25
C ASP A 121 18.60 2.12 12.99
N GLY A 122 18.15 2.34 11.76
CA GLY A 122 17.64 3.64 11.33
C GLY A 122 18.69 4.68 10.94
N VAL A 123 19.98 4.33 11.01
CA VAL A 123 21.08 5.15 10.50
C VAL A 123 21.60 4.51 9.22
N VAL A 124 21.69 5.30 8.15
CA VAL A 124 22.04 4.83 6.80
C VAL A 124 23.27 5.56 6.25
N PRO A 125 24.06 4.88 5.41
CA PRO A 125 25.13 5.55 4.66
C PRO A 125 24.52 6.42 3.55
N TYR A 126 24.92 7.68 3.49
CA TYR A 126 24.56 8.61 2.43
C TYR A 126 25.76 9.52 2.14
N ASN A 127 26.23 9.56 0.89
CA ASN A 127 27.48 10.24 0.50
C ASN A 127 28.66 9.90 1.45
N ASP A 128 28.90 8.60 1.64
CA ASP A 128 29.97 8.04 2.49
C ASP A 128 29.93 8.42 3.98
N THR A 129 28.83 9.03 4.45
CA THR A 129 28.64 9.41 5.86
C THR A 129 27.35 8.83 6.41
N CYS A 130 27.34 8.48 7.68
CA CYS A 130 26.18 7.91 8.35
C CYS A 130 25.21 8.99 8.85
N TYR A 131 23.95 8.87 8.49
CA TYR A 131 22.90 9.80 8.91
C TYR A 131 21.62 9.08 9.34
N PRO A 132 20.90 9.60 10.34
CA PRO A 132 19.61 9.06 10.72
C PRO A 132 18.56 9.33 9.62
N LEU A 133 17.78 8.31 9.28
CA LEU A 133 16.64 8.44 8.38
C LEU A 133 15.61 9.41 8.96
N LYS A 134 14.84 10.07 8.07
CA LYS A 134 13.71 10.94 8.44
C LYS A 134 14.08 12.07 9.42
N THR A 135 15.35 12.47 9.42
CA THR A 135 15.84 13.58 10.26
C THR A 135 16.12 14.79 9.39
N THR A 136 15.59 15.94 9.80
CA THR A 136 15.76 17.21 9.09
C THR A 136 17.22 17.65 9.05
N GLY A 137 17.65 18.11 7.88
CA GLY A 137 18.99 18.65 7.68
C GLY A 137 19.99 17.59 7.26
N GLY A 138 21.17 17.58 7.90
CA GLY A 138 22.27 16.71 7.51
C GLY A 138 22.68 16.94 6.04
N PRO A 139 22.73 15.90 5.20
CA PRO A 139 23.09 16.04 3.79
C PRO A 139 21.97 16.65 2.94
N CYS A 140 20.75 16.74 3.48
CA CYS A 140 19.57 17.29 2.79
C CYS A 140 19.18 18.68 3.33
N ALA A 141 20.10 19.41 3.98
CA ALA A 141 19.87 20.76 4.47
C ALA A 141 19.55 21.75 3.32
N PRO A 142 18.75 22.82 3.56
CA PRO A 142 18.22 23.26 4.86
C PRO A 142 16.94 22.55 5.31
N ASP A 143 16.03 22.21 4.39
CA ASP A 143 14.65 21.78 4.72
C ASP A 143 14.28 20.40 4.14
N GLY A 144 15.26 19.51 3.99
CA GLY A 144 15.06 18.16 3.50
C GLY A 144 15.38 17.09 4.54
N VAL A 145 15.00 15.85 4.20
CA VAL A 145 15.31 14.64 4.97
C VAL A 145 15.79 13.54 4.02
N ILE A 146 16.55 12.60 4.54
CA ILE A 146 16.82 11.34 3.84
C ILE A 146 15.59 10.45 3.99
N ALA A 147 14.96 10.12 2.86
CA ALA A 147 13.82 9.22 2.79
C ALA A 147 14.13 8.04 1.85
N VAL A 148 13.24 7.04 1.89
CA VAL A 148 13.28 5.89 0.99
C VAL A 148 12.25 6.13 -0.12
N ASN A 149 12.68 6.05 -1.37
CA ASN A 149 11.80 6.11 -2.52
C ASN A 149 10.83 4.92 -2.53
N GLU A 150 9.55 5.17 -2.76
CA GLU A 150 8.49 4.16 -2.61
C GLU A 150 8.52 3.09 -3.70
N THR A 151 9.08 3.42 -4.88
CA THR A 151 9.12 2.52 -6.04
C THR A 151 10.46 1.81 -6.15
N THR A 152 11.55 2.54 -5.95
CA THR A 152 12.92 2.00 -6.15
C THR A 152 13.57 1.49 -4.87
N PHE A 153 13.00 1.82 -3.70
CA PHE A 153 13.58 1.55 -2.39
C PHE A 153 15.01 2.07 -2.21
N GLN A 154 15.39 3.09 -2.99
CA GLN A 154 16.67 3.79 -2.85
C GLN A 154 16.56 4.99 -1.90
N LEU A 155 17.69 5.39 -1.32
CA LEU A 155 17.77 6.57 -0.47
C LEU A 155 17.80 7.84 -1.32
N GLU A 156 16.96 8.81 -0.97
CA GLU A 156 16.90 10.10 -1.64
C GLU A 156 16.68 11.24 -0.64
N CYS A 157 17.20 12.42 -0.98
CA CYS A 157 16.83 13.64 -0.29
C CYS A 157 15.47 14.10 -0.81
N VAL A 158 14.49 14.21 0.08
CA VAL A 158 13.18 14.76 -0.24
C VAL A 158 12.87 15.96 0.67
N PRO A 159 12.09 16.93 0.18
CA PRO A 159 11.55 17.99 1.03
C PRO A 159 10.77 17.43 2.23
N MET A 160 10.85 18.10 3.38
CA MET A 160 10.17 17.67 4.61
C MET A 160 8.65 17.52 4.44
N ASP A 161 8.01 18.45 3.73
CA ASP A 161 6.57 18.41 3.48
C ASP A 161 6.18 17.11 2.75
N VAL A 162 6.99 16.68 1.78
CA VAL A 162 6.79 15.42 1.05
C VAL A 162 7.01 14.18 1.94
N ALA A 163 8.06 14.19 2.77
CA ALA A 163 8.35 13.07 3.67
C ALA A 163 7.27 12.83 4.74
N THR A 164 6.58 13.89 5.16
CA THR A 164 5.60 13.87 6.25
C THR A 164 4.25 13.27 5.82
N PHE A 165 3.97 13.12 4.53
CA PHE A 165 2.69 12.56 4.05
C PHE A 165 2.47 11.06 4.34
N ALA A 166 3.39 10.37 5.01
CA ALA A 166 3.18 9.00 5.50
C ALA A 166 2.44 8.92 6.85
N ILE A 167 2.19 10.05 7.53
CA ILE A 167 1.29 10.14 8.68
C ILE A 167 0.49 11.41 8.45
N ILE A 168 -0.84 11.34 8.52
CA ILE A 168 -1.67 12.55 8.59
C ILE A 168 -1.33 13.23 9.92
N GLU A 169 -0.24 14.00 9.95
CA GLU A 169 0.00 14.97 10.99
C GLU A 169 -0.96 16.11 10.73
N VAL A 170 -2.14 16.00 11.36
CA VAL A 170 -3.06 17.11 11.53
C VAL A 170 -2.23 18.27 12.09
N PRO A 171 -2.05 19.38 11.35
CA PRO A 171 -1.19 20.46 11.79
C PRO A 171 -1.68 20.94 13.16
N SER A 172 -0.73 21.11 14.06
CA SER A 172 -0.92 21.41 15.46
C SER A 172 -1.99 22.50 15.70
N ARG A 173 -3.06 22.06 16.36
CA ARG A 173 -3.97 22.81 17.24
C ARG A 173 -4.49 24.17 16.75
N ARG A 174 -5.63 24.11 16.08
CA ARG A 174 -6.76 24.98 16.44
C ARG A 174 -7.84 24.12 17.07
N THR A 175 -7.85 24.02 18.40
CA THR A 175 -8.95 23.40 19.14
C THR A 175 -10.21 24.18 18.80
N CYS A 176 -11.24 23.50 18.28
CA CYS A 176 -12.50 24.15 17.99
C CYS A 176 -13.11 24.70 19.30
N PRO A 177 -13.76 25.87 19.29
CA PRO A 177 -14.42 26.39 20.48
C PRO A 177 -15.48 25.40 21.00
N PRO A 178 -15.72 25.33 22.33
CA PRO A 178 -16.70 24.44 22.92
C PRO A 178 -18.07 24.55 22.24
N GLY A 179 -18.67 23.39 21.90
CA GLY A 179 -19.95 23.33 21.19
C GLY A 179 -19.86 23.35 19.65
N SER A 180 -18.65 23.27 19.08
CA SER A 180 -18.45 23.15 17.63
C SER A 180 -17.70 21.86 17.24
N ARG A 181 -17.97 21.35 16.04
CA ARG A 181 -17.30 20.20 15.41
C ARG A 181 -16.56 20.62 14.14
N ARG A 182 -15.43 19.99 13.86
CA ARG A 182 -14.61 20.23 12.67
C ARG A 182 -15.19 19.48 11.46
N SER A 183 -15.32 20.15 10.31
CA SER A 183 -15.67 19.50 9.04
C SER A 183 -14.45 18.84 8.39
N THR A 184 -14.68 18.01 7.36
CA THR A 184 -13.61 17.40 6.53
C THR A 184 -12.67 18.42 5.88
N LEU A 185 -13.10 19.67 5.71
CA LEU A 185 -12.30 20.80 5.23
C LEU A 185 -11.55 21.54 6.35
N GLY A 186 -11.57 21.02 7.59
CA GLY A 186 -10.90 21.64 8.73
C GLY A 186 -11.62 22.84 9.37
N VAL A 187 -12.85 23.15 8.96
CA VAL A 187 -13.63 24.30 9.46
C VAL A 187 -14.47 23.92 10.67
N CYS A 188 -14.39 24.66 11.77
CA CYS A 188 -15.23 24.45 12.96
C CYS A 188 -16.64 25.01 12.74
N LYS A 189 -17.68 24.18 12.88
CA LYS A 189 -19.10 24.58 12.80
C LYS A 189 -19.84 24.22 14.08
N LYS A 190 -20.74 25.09 14.55
CA LYS A 190 -21.62 24.77 15.71
C LYS A 190 -22.60 23.66 15.31
N VAL A 191 -22.72 22.64 16.15
CA VAL A 191 -23.74 21.60 15.96
C VAL A 191 -25.05 22.16 16.48
N GLN A 192 -25.98 22.51 15.60
CA GLN A 192 -27.34 22.81 16.03
C GLN A 192 -27.97 21.50 16.53
N ALA A 193 -28.36 21.46 17.80
CA ALA A 193 -29.16 20.37 18.32
C ALA A 193 -30.49 20.38 17.55
N ARG A 194 -30.76 19.31 16.79
CA ARG A 194 -32.13 19.06 16.34
C ARG A 194 -32.92 18.67 17.59
N ASN A 195 -33.68 19.60 18.14
CA ASN A 195 -34.75 19.25 19.07
C ASN A 195 -35.71 18.34 18.29
N SER A 196 -35.88 17.13 18.82
CA SER A 196 -36.88 16.16 18.36
C SER A 196 -38.28 16.64 18.71
#